data_AF-A0A6B3QSR8-F1
#
_entry.id   AF-A0A6B3QSR8-F1
#
_cell.length_a   1.000
_cell.length_b   1.000
_cell.length_c   1.000
_cell.angle_alpha   90.00
_cell.angle_beta   90.00
_cell.angle_gamma   90.00
#
_symmetry.space_group_name_H-M   'P 1'
#
loop_
_entity.id
_entity.type
_entity.pdbx_description
1 polymer ?
#
loop_
_entity_poly.entity_id
_entity_poly.type
_entity_poly.pdbx_seq_one_letter_code
_entity_poly.pdbx_strand_id
1 'polypeptide(L)'
;MHDLRGALFSGGDLAARLAAANLTGLDEPEQRRLGVAVGQRSARETFNVRLEGIRACADNHERWPDDYRQGVVEGLFLNEDGQVEARPRISPECAADVLQHHSAPERVLAGLREVLSTASWSVLFQQENPAFITAMREQLPRLPDLGQQPWTDIINDLEARAPFGPR
;
A
#
# COMPACT_ATOMS: atom_id res chain seq x y z
N MET A 1 -13.88 17.64 -13.28
CA MET A 1 -13.08 17.10 -12.18
C MET A 1 -14.02 16.30 -11.30
N HIS A 2 -14.11 14.98 -11.52
CA HIS A 2 -14.98 14.10 -10.73
C HIS A 2 -14.23 13.71 -9.46
N ASP A 3 -14.79 14.08 -8.31
CA ASP A 3 -14.26 13.78 -6.99
C ASP A 3 -14.44 12.28 -6.68
N LEU A 4 -13.34 11.53 -6.76
CA LEU A 4 -13.29 10.09 -6.47
C LEU A 4 -13.26 9.79 -4.97
N ARG A 5 -13.20 10.80 -4.10
CA ARG A 5 -13.12 10.63 -2.64
C ARG A 5 -14.46 10.15 -2.05
N GLY A 6 -15.58 10.55 -2.64
CA GLY A 6 -16.93 10.26 -2.13
C GLY A 6 -17.71 9.15 -2.84
N ALA A 7 -17.16 8.53 -3.91
CA ALA A 7 -17.90 7.51 -4.65
C ALA A 7 -18.03 6.22 -3.83
N LEU A 8 -19.24 5.65 -3.72
CA LEU A 8 -19.44 4.26 -3.31
C LEU A 8 -18.95 3.35 -4.44
N PHE A 9 -17.92 2.55 -4.17
CA PHE A 9 -17.43 1.54 -5.11
C PHE A 9 -18.09 0.21 -4.73
N SER A 10 -19.06 -0.25 -5.52
CA SER A 10 -19.53 -1.63 -5.45
C SER A 10 -18.56 -2.52 -6.23
N GLY A 11 -18.21 -3.69 -5.69
CA GLY A 11 -17.34 -4.66 -6.36
C GLY A 11 -17.78 -4.96 -7.80
N GLY A 12 -16.80 -5.11 -8.70
CA GLY A 12 -16.95 -5.36 -10.14
C GLY A 12 -16.61 -4.18 -11.05
N ASP A 13 -16.52 -2.95 -10.52
CA ASP A 13 -16.46 -1.73 -11.34
C ASP A 13 -15.12 -0.96 -11.23
N LEU A 14 -14.23 -1.33 -10.31
CA LEU A 14 -13.01 -0.55 -10.05
C LEU A 14 -11.99 -0.71 -11.19
N ALA A 15 -11.66 -1.94 -11.59
CA ALA A 15 -10.70 -2.18 -12.68
C ALA A 15 -11.21 -1.64 -14.02
N ALA A 16 -12.51 -1.80 -14.31
CA ALA A 16 -13.15 -1.28 -15.51
C ALA A 16 -13.17 0.26 -15.55
N ARG A 17 -13.43 0.91 -14.41
CA ARG A 17 -13.39 2.39 -14.31
C ARG A 17 -11.99 2.96 -14.26
N LEU A 18 -11.02 2.27 -13.67
CA LEU A 18 -9.61 2.67 -13.73
C LEU A 18 -9.06 2.56 -15.14
N ALA A 19 -9.45 1.51 -15.88
CA ALA A 19 -9.18 1.40 -17.31
C ALA A 19 -9.90 2.52 -18.10
N ALA A 20 -11.16 2.84 -17.77
CA ALA A 20 -11.91 3.94 -18.38
C ALA A 20 -11.37 5.34 -18.00
N ALA A 21 -10.66 5.48 -16.88
CA ALA A 21 -10.06 6.72 -16.42
C ALA A 21 -8.80 7.14 -17.21
N ASN A 22 -8.37 6.33 -18.20
CA ASN A 22 -7.15 6.55 -18.97
C ASN A 22 -5.95 6.83 -18.05
N LEU A 23 -5.71 5.91 -17.10
CA LEU A 23 -4.70 6.06 -16.06
C LEU A 23 -3.32 6.46 -16.61
N THR A 24 -2.92 5.88 -17.73
CA THR A 24 -1.67 6.19 -18.47
C THR A 24 -1.61 7.60 -19.03
N GLY A 25 -2.75 8.26 -19.21
CA GLY A 25 -2.84 9.64 -19.69
C GLY A 25 -2.97 10.68 -18.58
N LEU A 26 -3.07 10.27 -17.30
CA LEU A 26 -2.98 11.16 -16.16
C LEU A 26 -1.52 11.54 -15.90
N ASP A 27 -1.28 12.69 -15.27
CA ASP A 27 0.07 13.03 -14.81
C ASP A 27 0.50 12.16 -13.61
N GLU A 28 1.82 12.05 -13.38
CA GLU A 28 2.38 11.22 -12.29
C GLU A 28 1.76 11.55 -10.91
N PRO A 29 1.55 12.84 -10.53
CA PRO A 29 0.87 13.18 -9.28
C PRO A 29 -0.60 12.73 -9.18
N GLU A 30 -1.36 12.78 -10.28
CA GLU A 30 -2.75 12.27 -10.32
C GLU A 30 -2.79 10.74 -10.22
N GLN A 31 -1.90 10.05 -10.94
CA GLN A 31 -1.75 8.59 -10.84
C GLN A 31 -1.46 8.17 -9.40
N ARG A 32 -0.48 8.81 -8.75
CA ARG A 32 -0.12 8.51 -7.36
C ARG A 32 -1.27 8.78 -6.39
N ARG A 33 -1.96 9.92 -6.52
CA ARG A 33 -3.12 10.26 -5.67
C ARG A 33 -4.23 9.22 -5.78
N LEU A 34 -4.49 8.73 -7.00
CA LEU A 34 -5.47 7.68 -7.22
C LEU A 34 -5.03 6.34 -6.63
N GLY A 35 -3.74 6.00 -6.78
CA GLY A 35 -3.14 4.83 -6.16
C GLY A 35 -3.33 4.82 -4.63
N VAL A 36 -3.04 5.94 -3.97
CA VAL A 36 -3.22 6.09 -2.51
C VAL A 36 -4.65 5.80 -2.08
N ALA A 37 -5.63 6.38 -2.78
CA ALA A 37 -7.04 6.14 -2.47
C ALA A 37 -7.42 4.66 -2.65
N VAL A 38 -6.89 3.98 -3.67
CA VAL A 38 -7.14 2.55 -3.88
C VAL A 38 -6.46 1.69 -2.80
N GLY A 39 -5.22 2.00 -2.44
CA GLY A 39 -4.49 1.32 -1.36
C GLY A 39 -5.22 1.43 -0.02
N GLN A 40 -5.66 2.63 0.33
CA GLN A 40 -6.43 2.93 1.56
C GLN A 40 -7.72 2.12 1.65
N ARG A 41 -8.47 2.07 0.55
CA ARG A 41 -9.69 1.27 0.47
C ARG A 41 -9.39 -0.23 0.57
N SER A 42 -8.35 -0.68 -0.11
CA SER A 42 -7.93 -2.08 -0.07
C SER A 42 -7.54 -2.53 1.34
N ALA A 43 -6.87 -1.66 2.11
CA ALA A 43 -6.53 -1.94 3.51
C ALA A 43 -7.75 -1.96 4.44
N ARG A 44 -8.82 -1.23 4.10
CA ARG A 44 -10.08 -1.15 4.87
C ARG A 44 -11.11 -2.23 4.52
N GLU A 45 -11.07 -2.77 3.31
CA GLU A 45 -12.04 -3.76 2.81
C GLU A 45 -11.47 -5.18 2.73
N THR A 46 -12.30 -6.21 2.97
CA THR A 46 -11.77 -7.55 3.28
C THR A 46 -11.64 -8.52 2.11
N PHE A 47 -12.26 -8.30 0.94
CA PHE A 47 -12.16 -9.31 -0.14
C PHE A 47 -12.21 -8.77 -1.57
N ASN A 48 -13.21 -7.96 -1.96
CA ASN A 48 -13.44 -7.62 -3.37
C ASN A 48 -12.41 -6.64 -3.93
N VAL A 49 -12.06 -5.58 -3.19
CA VAL A 49 -11.07 -4.59 -3.64
C VAL A 49 -9.65 -5.16 -3.64
N ARG A 50 -9.32 -6.08 -2.73
CA ARG A 50 -8.06 -6.83 -2.77
C ARG A 50 -7.95 -7.68 -4.05
N LEU A 51 -9.03 -8.36 -4.44
CA LEU A 51 -9.08 -9.17 -5.65
C LEU A 51 -9.05 -8.32 -6.94
N GLU A 52 -9.74 -7.18 -6.95
CA GLU A 52 -9.97 -6.41 -8.18
C GLU A 52 -9.02 -5.22 -8.37
N GLY A 53 -8.51 -4.63 -7.28
CA GLY A 53 -7.62 -3.47 -7.32
C GLY A 53 -6.14 -3.86 -7.27
N ILE A 54 -5.78 -4.82 -6.42
CA ILE A 54 -4.36 -5.16 -6.15
C ILE A 54 -3.90 -6.35 -6.96
N ARG A 55 -4.66 -7.45 -6.98
CA ARG A 55 -4.31 -8.60 -7.83
C ARG A 55 -4.38 -8.25 -9.31
N ALA A 56 -5.33 -7.41 -9.74
CA ALA A 56 -5.34 -6.92 -11.13
C ALA A 56 -4.07 -6.12 -11.49
N CYS A 57 -3.48 -5.41 -10.51
CA CYS A 57 -2.19 -4.74 -10.68
C CYS A 57 -1.03 -5.72 -10.78
N ALA A 58 -1.01 -6.74 -9.94
CA ALA A 58 0.03 -7.77 -10.00
C ALA A 58 -0.06 -8.59 -11.31
N ASP A 59 -1.27 -9.04 -11.66
CA ASP A 59 -1.53 -9.93 -12.80
C ASP A 59 -1.34 -9.25 -14.16
N ASN A 60 -1.54 -7.93 -14.25
CA ASN A 60 -1.41 -7.16 -15.49
C ASN A 60 -0.60 -5.87 -15.29
N HIS A 61 0.53 -5.95 -14.59
CA HIS A 61 1.35 -4.80 -14.18
C HIS A 61 1.67 -3.80 -15.31
N GLU A 62 1.83 -4.25 -16.56
CA GLU A 62 2.06 -3.38 -17.73
C GLU A 62 0.95 -2.36 -17.98
N ARG A 63 -0.27 -2.62 -17.49
CA ARG A 63 -1.42 -1.71 -17.61
C ARG A 63 -1.45 -0.64 -16.53
N TRP A 64 -0.60 -0.75 -15.52
CA TRP A 64 -0.63 0.08 -14.31
C TRP A 64 0.70 0.82 -14.16
N PRO A 65 0.72 2.15 -14.37
CA PRO A 65 1.94 2.95 -14.23
C PRO A 65 2.59 2.81 -12.85
N ASP A 66 3.90 2.99 -12.80
CA ASP A 66 4.67 2.92 -11.56
C ASP A 66 4.18 3.91 -10.50
N ASP A 67 3.89 5.16 -10.85
CA ASP A 67 3.42 6.15 -9.88
C ASP A 67 2.09 5.78 -9.23
N TYR A 68 1.19 5.17 -10.01
CA TYR A 68 -0.05 4.60 -9.47
C TYR A 68 0.25 3.48 -8.48
N ARG A 69 1.12 2.53 -8.84
CA ARG A 69 1.49 1.38 -7.99
C ARG A 69 2.22 1.83 -6.73
N GLN A 70 3.08 2.83 -6.81
CA GLN A 70 3.69 3.51 -5.67
C GLN A 70 2.62 4.09 -4.75
N GLY A 71 1.63 4.79 -5.31
CA GLY A 71 0.50 5.30 -4.55
C GLY A 71 -0.27 4.18 -3.83
N VAL A 72 -0.53 3.05 -4.50
CA VAL A 72 -1.20 1.89 -3.88
C VAL A 72 -0.40 1.38 -2.68
N VAL A 73 0.92 1.23 -2.81
CA VAL A 73 1.79 0.82 -1.71
C VAL A 73 1.70 1.81 -0.55
N GLU A 74 1.74 3.12 -0.80
CA GLU A 74 1.60 4.14 0.24
C GLU A 74 0.23 4.06 0.96
N GLY A 75 -0.86 3.95 0.20
CA GLY A 75 -2.21 3.86 0.73
C GLY A 75 -2.48 2.59 1.55
N LEU A 76 -1.74 1.50 1.31
CA LEU A 76 -1.86 0.28 2.10
C LEU A 76 -1.39 0.44 3.55
N PHE A 77 -0.57 1.45 3.83
CA PHE A 77 0.03 1.67 5.15
C PHE A 77 -0.52 2.89 5.88
N LEU A 78 -1.15 3.83 5.18
CA LEU A 78 -1.61 5.11 5.72
C LEU A 78 -3.13 5.25 5.59
N ASN A 79 -3.81 5.75 6.62
CA ASN A 79 -5.20 6.17 6.49
C ASN A 79 -5.32 7.58 5.85
N GLU A 80 -6.56 8.04 5.68
CA GLU A 80 -6.90 9.34 5.09
C GLU A 80 -6.35 10.54 5.89
N ASP A 81 -6.12 10.34 7.19
CA ASP A 81 -5.53 11.33 8.09
C ASP A 81 -3.98 11.30 8.08
N GLY A 82 -3.38 10.44 7.23
CA GLY A 82 -1.92 10.27 7.14
C GLY A 82 -1.30 9.53 8.33
N GLN A 83 -2.11 8.86 9.16
CA GLN A 83 -1.61 8.00 10.24
C GLN A 83 -1.27 6.62 9.70
N VAL A 84 -0.31 5.95 10.33
CA VAL A 84 -0.05 4.54 10.08
C VAL A 84 -1.26 3.72 10.51
N GLU A 85 -1.92 3.09 9.54
CA GLU A 85 -3.08 2.23 9.72
C GLU A 85 -3.02 1.09 8.70
N ALA A 86 -2.21 0.09 9.00
CA ALA A 86 -2.00 -1.06 8.14
C ALA A 86 -2.59 -2.34 8.78
N ARG A 87 -3.14 -3.24 7.97
CA ARG A 87 -3.75 -4.49 8.44
C ARG A 87 -2.77 -5.65 8.25
N PRO A 88 -2.42 -6.41 9.31
CA PRO A 88 -1.46 -7.52 9.21
C PRO A 88 -1.78 -8.54 8.11
N ARG A 89 -3.07 -8.84 7.89
CA ARG A 89 -3.52 -9.86 6.93
C ARG A 89 -3.67 -9.36 5.49
N ILE A 90 -3.51 -8.06 5.25
CA ILE A 90 -3.81 -7.44 3.95
C ILE A 90 -2.61 -6.64 3.48
N SER A 91 -2.21 -5.62 4.23
CA SER A 91 -1.27 -4.61 3.76
C SER A 91 0.10 -5.17 3.35
N PRO A 92 0.77 -6.03 4.13
CA PRO A 92 2.07 -6.57 3.74
C PRO A 92 2.01 -7.43 2.48
N GLU A 93 1.06 -8.36 2.41
CA GLU A 93 0.88 -9.28 1.28
C GLU A 93 0.63 -8.49 -0.01
N CYS A 94 -0.30 -7.54 0.06
CA CYS A 94 -0.69 -6.72 -1.07
C CYS A 94 0.46 -5.81 -1.56
N ALA A 95 1.22 -5.23 -0.63
CA ALA A 95 2.36 -4.41 -1.00
C ALA A 95 3.45 -5.24 -1.67
N ALA A 96 3.72 -6.45 -1.17
CA ALA A 96 4.65 -7.37 -1.80
C ALA A 96 4.22 -7.75 -3.22
N ASP A 97 2.93 -8.06 -3.44
CA ASP A 97 2.36 -8.35 -4.77
C ASP A 97 2.59 -7.20 -5.76
N VAL A 98 2.37 -5.96 -5.33
CA VAL A 98 2.54 -4.77 -6.18
C VAL A 98 4.02 -4.50 -6.47
N LEU A 99 4.87 -4.63 -5.45
CA LEU A 99 6.31 -4.36 -5.54
C LEU A 99 7.06 -5.38 -6.39
N GLN A 100 6.55 -6.63 -6.49
CA GLN A 100 7.18 -7.71 -7.26
C GLN A 100 7.48 -7.31 -8.72
N HIS A 101 6.67 -6.45 -9.31
CA HIS A 101 6.79 -6.02 -10.70
C HIS A 101 7.09 -4.52 -10.85
N HIS A 102 7.40 -3.82 -9.77
CA HIS A 102 7.70 -2.39 -9.80
C HIS A 102 9.11 -2.17 -10.37
N SER A 103 9.34 -1.11 -11.16
CA SER A 103 10.65 -0.87 -11.79
C SER A 103 11.74 -0.42 -10.79
N ALA A 104 11.34 0.29 -9.74
CA ALA A 104 12.21 0.83 -8.69
C ALA A 104 11.65 0.61 -7.26
N PRO A 105 11.47 -0.65 -6.81
CA PRO A 105 10.87 -0.96 -5.52
C PRO A 105 11.64 -0.36 -4.34
N GLU A 106 12.96 -0.21 -4.45
CA GLU A 106 13.82 0.40 -3.45
C GLU A 106 13.49 1.87 -3.21
N ARG A 107 13.14 2.62 -4.27
CA ARG A 107 12.76 4.04 -4.16
C ARG A 107 11.39 4.19 -3.52
N VAL A 108 10.44 3.33 -3.89
CA VAL A 108 9.10 3.30 -3.30
C VAL A 108 9.21 3.04 -1.80
N LEU A 109 9.99 2.05 -1.41
CA LEU A 109 10.17 1.68 0.00
C LEU A 109 10.97 2.72 0.78
N ALA A 110 11.97 3.37 0.18
CA ALA A 110 12.66 4.49 0.82
C ALA A 110 11.71 5.65 1.11
N GLY A 111 10.85 6.03 0.15
CA GLY A 111 9.83 7.05 0.35
C GLY A 111 8.79 6.65 1.40
N LEU A 112 8.33 5.39 1.37
CA LEU A 112 7.42 4.87 2.39
C LEU A 112 8.05 4.94 3.79
N ARG A 113 9.31 4.52 3.93
CA ARG A 113 10.05 4.59 5.20
C ARG A 113 10.10 6.02 5.75
N GLU A 114 10.40 7.00 4.90
CA GLU A 114 10.43 8.42 5.30
C GLU A 114 9.08 8.87 5.85
N VAL A 115 7.99 8.59 5.13
CA VAL A 115 6.64 8.94 5.58
C VAL A 115 6.30 8.23 6.89
N LEU A 116 6.50 6.91 6.95
CA LEU A 116 6.21 6.13 8.14
C LEU A 116 6.99 6.63 9.36
N SER A 117 8.25 7.04 9.22
CA SER A 117 9.11 7.50 10.32
C SER A 117 8.54 8.73 11.05
N THR A 118 7.79 9.58 10.34
CA THR A 118 7.20 10.81 10.88
C THR A 118 5.72 10.68 11.20
N ALA A 119 5.02 9.72 10.58
CA ALA A 119 3.59 9.52 10.78
C ALA A 119 3.27 9.06 12.21
N SER A 120 2.17 9.59 12.76
CA SER A 120 1.58 9.08 14.00
C SER A 120 0.91 7.72 13.74
N TRP A 121 0.81 6.87 14.76
CA TRP A 121 0.17 5.56 14.63
C TRP A 121 -1.29 5.64 15.05
N SER A 122 -2.20 5.08 14.24
CA SER A 122 -3.59 4.95 14.67
C SER A 122 -3.69 4.01 15.87
N VAL A 123 -4.73 4.18 16.70
CA VAL A 123 -4.95 3.34 17.90
C VAL A 123 -5.01 1.86 17.53
N LEU A 124 -5.64 1.57 16.39
CA LEU A 124 -5.73 0.23 15.86
C LEU A 124 -4.34 -0.31 15.49
N PHE A 125 -3.53 0.45 14.76
CA PHE A 125 -2.19 0.00 14.39
C PHE A 125 -1.31 -0.26 15.62
N GLN A 126 -1.41 0.57 16.66
CA GLN A 126 -0.68 0.34 17.93
C GLN A 126 -0.98 -1.04 18.54
N GLN A 127 -2.23 -1.52 18.44
CA GLN A 127 -2.66 -2.82 18.94
C GLN A 127 -2.21 -3.97 18.03
N GLU A 128 -2.22 -3.76 16.71
CA GLU A 128 -1.91 -4.79 15.71
C GLU A 128 -0.43 -4.84 15.33
N ASN A 129 0.41 -3.87 15.74
CA ASN A 129 1.79 -3.72 15.31
C ASN A 129 2.64 -5.02 15.43
N PRO A 130 2.62 -5.79 16.54
CA PRO A 130 3.40 -7.03 16.61
C PRO A 130 3.00 -8.06 15.53
N ALA A 131 1.69 -8.19 15.26
CA ALA A 131 1.18 -9.06 14.21
C ALA A 131 1.52 -8.51 12.82
N PHE A 132 1.47 -7.18 12.65
CA PHE A 132 1.83 -6.51 11.42
C PHE A 132 3.30 -6.73 11.05
N ILE A 133 4.21 -6.55 12.01
CA ILE A 133 5.64 -6.80 11.84
C ILE A 133 5.92 -8.26 11.47
N THR A 134 5.26 -9.20 12.13
CA THR A 134 5.35 -10.63 11.79
C THR A 134 4.95 -10.87 10.34
N ALA A 135 3.80 -10.32 9.92
CA ALA A 135 3.32 -10.43 8.55
C ALA A 135 4.26 -9.77 7.54
N MET A 136 4.87 -8.61 7.86
CA MET A 136 5.89 -8.00 7.00
C MET A 136 7.10 -8.90 6.81
N ARG A 137 7.60 -9.55 7.87
CA ARG A 137 8.72 -10.49 7.77
C ARG A 137 8.41 -11.68 6.86
N GLU A 138 7.19 -12.21 6.96
CA GLU A 138 6.74 -13.34 6.12
C GLU A 138 6.74 -13.00 4.62
N GLN A 139 6.57 -11.73 4.25
CA GLN A 139 6.59 -11.31 2.85
C GLN A 139 8.00 -11.03 2.29
N LEU A 140 9.03 -10.96 3.14
CA LEU A 140 10.39 -10.61 2.71
C LEU A 140 10.90 -11.47 1.52
N PRO A 141 10.69 -12.81 1.48
CA PRO A 141 11.15 -13.63 0.36
C PRO A 141 10.41 -13.39 -0.96
N ARG A 142 9.29 -12.66 -0.95
CA ARG A 142 8.47 -12.37 -2.14
C ARG A 142 8.87 -11.06 -2.81
N LEU A 143 9.67 -10.24 -2.13
CA LEU A 143 10.13 -8.96 -2.66
C LEU A 143 11.28 -9.17 -3.66
N PRO A 144 11.39 -8.29 -4.68
CA PRO A 144 12.58 -8.20 -5.49
C PRO A 144 13.82 -7.93 -4.62
N ASP A 145 15.00 -8.41 -5.02
CA ASP A 145 16.25 -8.25 -4.27
C ASP A 145 16.52 -6.80 -3.85
N LEU A 146 16.25 -5.84 -4.74
CA LEU A 146 16.42 -4.40 -4.47
C LEU A 146 15.47 -3.89 -3.36
N GLY A 147 14.32 -4.52 -3.16
CA GLY A 147 13.33 -4.15 -2.15
C GLY A 147 13.54 -4.78 -0.78
N GLN A 148 14.32 -5.87 -0.67
CA GLN A 148 14.45 -6.63 0.59
C GLN A 148 15.09 -5.81 1.72
N GLN A 149 16.17 -5.08 1.43
CA GLN A 149 16.85 -4.28 2.45
C GLN A 149 15.98 -3.09 2.92
N PRO A 150 15.41 -2.25 2.04
CA PRO A 150 14.49 -1.18 2.46
C PRO A 150 13.27 -1.68 3.25
N TRP A 151 12.74 -2.86 2.90
CA TRP A 151 11.64 -3.48 3.65
C TRP A 151 12.05 -3.90 5.06
N THR A 152 13.23 -4.51 5.19
CA THR A 152 13.83 -4.87 6.48
C THR A 152 14.07 -3.64 7.35
N ASP A 153 14.54 -2.55 6.74
CA ASP A 153 14.73 -1.28 7.42
C ASP A 153 13.41 -0.71 7.97
N ILE A 154 12.32 -0.76 7.20
CA ILE A 154 10.99 -0.34 7.69
C ILE A 154 10.55 -1.18 8.89
N ILE A 155 10.75 -2.50 8.83
CA ILE A 155 10.44 -3.41 9.95
C ILE A 155 11.20 -2.97 11.21
N ASN A 156 12.50 -2.77 11.09
CA ASN A 156 13.36 -2.38 12.21
C ASN A 156 12.95 -1.03 12.81
N ASP A 157 12.64 -0.04 11.96
CA ASP A 157 12.20 1.29 12.41
C ASP A 157 10.86 1.24 13.15
N LEU A 158 9.90 0.45 12.63
CA LEU A 158 8.60 0.27 13.28
C LEU A 158 8.73 -0.48 14.62
N GLU A 159 9.60 -1.50 14.70
CA GLU A 159 9.89 -2.18 15.97
C GLU A 159 10.55 -1.26 16.99
N ALA A 160 11.53 -0.47 16.57
CA ALA A 160 12.23 0.47 17.46
C ALA A 160 11.30 1.57 18.01
N ARG A 161 10.25 1.94 17.25
CA ARG A 161 9.25 2.93 17.65
C ARG A 161 8.09 2.35 18.45
N ALA A 162 7.95 1.03 18.50
CA ALA A 162 6.86 0.41 19.23
C ALA A 162 6.90 0.86 20.69
N PRO A 163 5.81 1.45 21.23
CA PRO A 163 5.76 1.73 22.66
C PRO A 163 5.97 0.39 23.37
N PHE A 164 6.94 0.34 24.30
CA PHE A 164 7.31 -0.86 25.06
C PHE A 164 6.05 -1.71 25.36
N GLY A 165 6.07 -2.98 24.94
CA GLY A 165 4.94 -3.91 24.98
C GLY A 165 4.30 -4.04 26.37
N PRO A 166 3.12 -4.70 26.46
CA PRO A 166 2.26 -4.61 27.63
C PRO A 166 3.02 -4.98 28.92
N ARG A 167 2.89 -4.11 29.93
CA ARG A 167 3.31 -4.42 31.30
C ARG A 167 2.51 -5.58 31.87
#